data_AF-A0A651H917-F1
#
_entry.id   AF-A0A651H917-F1
#
_cell.length_a   1.000
_cell.length_b   1.000
_cell.length_c   1.000
_cell.angle_alpha   90.00
_cell.angle_beta   90.00
_cell.angle_gamma   90.00
#
_symmetry.space_group_name_H-M   'P 1'
#
loop_
_entity.id
_entity.type
_entity.pdbx_description
1 polymer ?
#
loop_
_entity_poly.entity_id
_entity_poly.type
_entity_poly.pdbx_seq_one_letter_code
_entity_poly.pdbx_strand_id
1 'polypeptide(L)'
;MLLAGGVSAVAHSAIEAFEDGLLALETEGDAVGAIRHFERALQDPRLEPGERAETLYRLGASRLLAGDAAGAGETWGRLRREFGAANPWAALAALHPAGVGDPRFSPADWHHGRHDIYRILVGQGEELGYFLIHWMLPDPQEAENWRVTTITSLGWGSSRRISQTDSLINRETMLPSRISSHSILGEFEILATDAGTAELRRAGTEEVQTQFASETPLYDFASHYYMLERLPLAEDYRAGFSMLATMFMLPLEVRLRTEGRETLAWRDRSVDTWRVRMEFQHGGQQMMNGVYWVETEPPNRLIRSDQGTMLIELAEQRTLPPHRPSQLTFHQGRLGFTLPAGHAWVRREPRGRFDEAHDIISLDGRVFATLAVGMMDEQENSSPGAIVDEDLVVLERSLRNYTKRPDSRREVRQGRWTRIDLRGDYEDDGVPRTEARVYWVADRTVVLFVMVGERKAGNRINETFESILGSFGEADERGEG
;
A
#
# COMPACT_ATOMS: atom_id res chain seq x y z
N MET A 1 -33.25 54.75 -44.94
CA MET A 1 -33.59 53.70 -43.96
C MET A 1 -32.88 52.42 -44.37
N LEU A 2 -31.74 52.13 -43.73
CA LEU A 2 -31.08 50.82 -43.66
C LEU A 2 -30.01 50.96 -42.57
N LEU A 3 -30.37 50.53 -41.37
CA LEU A 3 -29.49 50.42 -40.21
C LEU A 3 -28.67 49.14 -40.37
N ALA A 4 -27.38 49.27 -40.64
CA ALA A 4 -26.43 48.17 -40.49
C ALA A 4 -26.10 48.03 -38.99
N GLY A 5 -26.84 47.17 -38.30
CA GLY A 5 -26.48 46.69 -36.97
C GLY A 5 -25.30 45.76 -37.08
N GLY A 6 -24.11 46.26 -36.75
CA GLY A 6 -22.94 45.42 -36.50
C GLY A 6 -23.21 44.56 -35.27
N VAL A 7 -23.29 43.25 -35.47
CA VAL A 7 -23.25 42.27 -34.38
C VAL A 7 -21.84 42.37 -33.79
N SER A 8 -21.73 43.03 -32.63
CA SER A 8 -20.53 42.94 -31.79
C SER A 8 -20.46 41.50 -31.30
N ALA A 9 -19.59 40.69 -31.89
CA ALA A 9 -19.18 39.43 -31.28
C ALA A 9 -18.65 39.75 -29.88
N VAL A 10 -19.28 39.19 -28.85
CA VAL A 10 -18.81 39.30 -27.47
C VAL A 10 -17.45 38.61 -27.43
N ALA A 11 -16.38 39.40 -27.44
CA ALA A 11 -15.03 38.91 -27.25
C ALA A 11 -14.99 38.26 -25.87
N HIS A 12 -14.96 36.93 -25.83
CA HIS A 12 -14.78 36.23 -24.57
C HIS A 12 -13.46 36.70 -23.97
N SER A 13 -13.49 37.14 -22.72
CA SER A 13 -12.33 37.72 -22.06
C SER A 13 -11.26 36.65 -21.80
N ALA A 14 -10.00 37.06 -21.62
CA ALA A 14 -8.92 36.13 -21.28
C ALA A 14 -9.22 35.32 -20.00
N ILE A 15 -9.93 35.96 -19.05
CA ILE A 15 -10.35 35.36 -17.78
C ILE A 15 -11.40 34.29 -18.04
N GLU A 16 -12.42 34.56 -18.85
CA GLU A 16 -13.43 33.54 -19.22
C GLU A 16 -12.77 32.34 -19.93
N ALA A 17 -11.82 32.59 -20.84
CA ALA A 17 -11.08 31.51 -21.49
C ALA A 17 -10.20 30.72 -20.50
N PHE A 18 -9.66 31.35 -19.47
CA PHE A 18 -8.92 30.67 -18.42
C PHE A 18 -9.86 29.83 -17.52
N GLU A 19 -10.99 30.39 -17.10
CA GLU A 19 -12.01 29.71 -16.29
C GLU A 19 -12.63 28.52 -17.03
N ASP A 20 -12.94 28.66 -18.32
CA ASP A 20 -13.40 27.55 -19.17
C ASP A 20 -12.34 26.43 -19.23
N GLY A 21 -11.06 26.79 -19.25
CA GLY A 21 -9.95 25.84 -19.21
C GLY A 21 -9.88 25.08 -17.89
N LEU A 22 -10.10 25.77 -16.76
CA LEU A 22 -10.20 25.15 -15.44
C LEU A 22 -11.40 24.21 -15.35
N LEU A 23 -12.57 24.63 -15.86
CA LEU A 23 -13.77 23.79 -15.86
C LEU A 23 -13.55 22.51 -16.65
N ALA A 24 -13.03 22.63 -17.88
CA ALA A 24 -12.71 21.49 -18.73
C ALA A 24 -11.72 20.52 -18.04
N LEU A 25 -10.68 21.07 -17.38
CA LEU A 25 -9.63 20.26 -16.75
C LEU A 25 -10.09 19.63 -15.41
N GLU A 26 -10.58 20.44 -14.49
CA GLU A 26 -10.81 20.05 -13.09
C GLU A 26 -12.18 19.40 -12.87
N THR A 27 -13.16 19.71 -13.73
CA THR A 27 -14.53 19.17 -13.61
C THR A 27 -14.82 18.11 -14.66
N GLU A 28 -14.47 18.35 -15.92
CA GLU A 28 -14.84 17.47 -17.03
C GLU A 28 -13.75 16.42 -17.36
N GLY A 29 -12.51 16.63 -16.91
CA GLY A 29 -11.38 15.79 -17.28
C GLY A 29 -10.94 15.92 -18.75
N ASP A 30 -11.47 16.90 -19.50
CA ASP A 30 -11.14 17.13 -20.91
C ASP A 30 -9.84 17.93 -21.05
N ALA A 31 -8.71 17.21 -20.98
CA ALA A 31 -7.38 17.80 -21.16
C ALA A 31 -7.22 18.49 -22.54
N VAL A 32 -7.82 17.96 -23.61
CA VAL A 32 -7.71 18.52 -24.97
C VAL A 32 -8.55 19.80 -25.08
N GLY A 33 -9.74 19.83 -24.49
CA GLY A 33 -10.55 21.02 -24.30
C GLY A 33 -9.77 22.11 -23.55
N ALA A 34 -9.23 21.78 -22.39
CA ALA A 34 -8.47 22.70 -21.55
C ALA A 34 -7.29 23.35 -22.29
N ILE A 35 -6.53 22.58 -23.08
CA ILE A 35 -5.43 23.12 -23.93
C ILE A 35 -5.93 24.26 -24.83
N ARG A 36 -7.05 24.07 -25.52
CA ARG A 36 -7.61 25.10 -26.43
C ARG A 36 -7.99 26.38 -25.68
N HIS A 37 -8.59 26.22 -24.51
CA HIS A 37 -9.01 27.33 -23.66
C HIS A 37 -7.81 28.13 -23.11
N PHE A 38 -6.79 27.45 -22.57
CA PHE A 38 -5.58 28.10 -22.08
C PHE A 38 -4.74 28.76 -23.20
N GLU A 39 -4.62 28.13 -24.37
CA GLU A 39 -3.96 28.75 -25.53
C GLU A 39 -4.67 30.03 -25.95
N ARG A 40 -6.00 30.06 -25.91
CA ARG A 40 -6.80 31.26 -26.19
C ARG A 40 -6.59 32.34 -25.13
N ALA A 41 -6.55 31.99 -23.85
CA ALA A 41 -6.29 32.95 -22.77
C ALA A 41 -4.91 33.63 -22.92
N LEU A 42 -3.87 32.86 -23.30
CA LEU A 42 -2.51 33.37 -23.49
C LEU A 42 -2.34 34.34 -24.67
N GLN A 43 -3.29 34.36 -25.62
CA GLN A 43 -3.31 35.29 -26.75
C GLN A 43 -3.70 36.71 -26.34
N ASP A 44 -4.36 36.89 -25.18
CA ASP A 44 -4.71 38.23 -24.70
C ASP A 44 -3.48 38.92 -24.09
N PRO A 45 -3.06 40.07 -24.62
CA PRO A 45 -1.91 40.81 -24.08
C PRO A 45 -2.20 41.45 -22.71
N ARG A 46 -3.46 41.51 -22.28
CA ARG A 46 -3.88 42.12 -21.00
C ARG A 46 -3.81 41.17 -19.81
N LEU A 47 -3.54 39.89 -20.04
CA LEU A 47 -3.41 38.90 -18.98
C LEU A 47 -2.25 39.29 -18.05
N GLU A 48 -2.53 39.46 -16.77
CA GLU A 48 -1.53 39.91 -15.80
C GLU A 48 -0.38 38.91 -15.69
N PRO A 49 0.84 39.33 -15.30
CA PRO A 49 2.00 38.43 -15.24
C PRO A 49 1.76 37.16 -14.40
N GLY A 50 1.06 37.28 -13.27
CA GLY A 50 0.73 36.13 -12.41
C GLY A 50 -0.22 35.15 -13.09
N GLU A 51 -1.30 35.65 -13.69
CA GLU A 51 -2.29 34.86 -14.43
C GLU A 51 -1.67 34.18 -15.66
N ARG A 52 -0.78 34.89 -16.37
CA ARG A 52 -0.02 34.33 -17.49
C ARG A 52 0.90 33.19 -17.05
N ALA A 53 1.59 33.34 -15.92
CA ALA A 53 2.44 32.30 -15.37
C ALA A 53 1.64 31.05 -14.99
N GLU A 54 0.49 31.23 -14.33
CA GLU A 54 -0.44 30.15 -13.99
C GLU A 54 -0.98 29.47 -15.25
N THR A 55 -1.44 30.25 -16.23
CA THR A 55 -2.02 29.73 -17.48
C THR A 55 -0.99 28.92 -18.27
N LEU A 56 0.27 29.36 -18.32
CA LEU A 56 1.35 28.57 -18.92
C LEU A 56 1.61 27.27 -18.16
N TYR A 57 1.59 27.31 -16.83
CA TYR A 57 1.77 26.10 -16.04
C TYR A 57 0.66 25.08 -16.30
N ARG A 58 -0.60 25.53 -16.25
CA ARG A 58 -1.78 24.70 -16.49
C ARG A 58 -1.87 24.19 -17.93
N LEU A 59 -1.50 25.00 -18.93
CA LEU A 59 -1.36 24.54 -20.31
C LEU A 59 -0.31 23.41 -20.42
N GLY A 60 0.82 23.53 -19.73
CA GLY A 60 1.83 22.48 -19.69
C GLY A 60 1.29 21.20 -19.06
N ALA A 61 0.57 21.32 -17.95
CA ALA A 61 -0.11 20.21 -17.28
C ALA A 61 -1.15 19.51 -18.19
N SER A 62 -2.06 20.27 -18.81
CA SER A 62 -3.06 19.71 -19.73
C SER A 62 -2.43 19.00 -20.92
N ARG A 63 -1.34 19.54 -21.50
CA ARG A 63 -0.57 18.85 -22.55
C ARG A 63 0.02 17.53 -22.06
N LEU A 64 0.55 17.50 -20.83
CA LEU A 64 1.08 16.27 -20.25
C LEU A 64 -0.03 15.21 -20.09
N LEU A 65 -1.20 15.59 -19.56
CA LEU A 65 -2.35 14.68 -19.41
C LEU A 65 -2.87 14.18 -20.77
N ALA A 66 -2.79 15.00 -21.81
CA ALA A 66 -3.13 14.62 -23.18
C ALA A 66 -2.06 13.74 -23.88
N GLY A 67 -0.97 13.38 -23.19
CA GLY A 67 0.13 12.58 -23.74
C GLY A 67 1.17 13.36 -24.56
N ASP A 68 1.05 14.69 -24.66
CA ASP A 68 2.01 15.57 -25.32
C ASP A 68 3.12 16.04 -24.36
N ALA A 69 3.96 15.10 -23.92
CA ALA A 69 5.07 15.38 -23.01
C ALA A 69 6.10 16.38 -23.58
N ALA A 70 6.28 16.39 -24.91
CA ALA A 70 7.20 17.30 -25.58
C ALA A 70 6.67 18.74 -25.53
N GLY A 71 5.40 18.95 -25.90
CA GLY A 71 4.75 20.26 -25.83
C GLY A 71 4.58 20.75 -24.39
N ALA A 72 4.33 19.86 -23.42
CA ALA A 72 4.34 20.20 -21.99
C ALA A 72 5.72 20.73 -21.55
N GLY A 73 6.78 20.00 -21.91
CA GLY A 73 8.17 20.40 -21.61
C GLY A 73 8.56 21.74 -22.23
N GLU A 74 8.08 22.03 -23.44
CA GLU A 74 8.27 23.34 -24.09
C GLU A 74 7.53 24.46 -23.33
N THR A 75 6.26 24.25 -22.96
CA THR A 75 5.47 25.23 -22.22
C THR A 75 6.09 25.55 -20.86
N TRP A 76 6.48 24.54 -20.09
CA TRP A 76 7.15 24.75 -18.81
C TRP A 76 8.55 25.35 -18.97
N GLY A 77 9.28 25.00 -20.03
CA GLY A 77 10.53 25.66 -20.40
C GLY A 77 10.35 27.15 -20.72
N ARG A 78 9.24 27.52 -21.36
CA ARG A 78 8.85 28.91 -21.61
C ARG A 78 8.53 29.64 -20.30
N LEU A 79 7.69 29.07 -19.44
CA LEU A 79 7.35 29.61 -18.13
C LEU A 79 8.59 29.91 -17.26
N ARG A 80 9.54 28.98 -17.18
CA ARG A 80 10.78 29.17 -16.41
C ARG A 80 11.65 30.31 -16.97
N ARG A 81 11.70 30.47 -18.30
CA ARG A 81 12.45 31.55 -18.96
C ARG A 81 11.80 32.92 -18.75
N GLU A 82 10.47 32.99 -18.75
CA GLU A 82 9.72 34.24 -18.65
C GLU A 82 9.62 34.78 -17.21
N PHE A 83 9.47 33.91 -16.20
CA PHE A 83 9.11 34.32 -14.83
C PHE A 83 10.17 34.04 -13.74
N GLY A 84 11.21 33.24 -14.05
CA GLY A 84 12.29 32.91 -13.13
C GLY A 84 11.88 32.03 -11.94
N ALA A 85 12.84 31.51 -11.18
CA ALA A 85 12.60 30.51 -10.13
C ALA A 85 11.86 31.02 -8.87
N ALA A 86 11.75 32.34 -8.69
CA ALA A 86 11.02 32.94 -7.57
C ALA A 86 9.49 32.98 -7.78
N ASN A 87 9.03 32.82 -9.02
CA ASN A 87 7.61 32.69 -9.31
C ASN A 87 7.13 31.28 -8.92
N PRO A 88 6.01 31.14 -8.18
CA PRO A 88 5.56 29.84 -7.67
C PRO A 88 5.26 28.84 -8.79
N TRP A 89 4.64 29.28 -9.89
CA TRP A 89 4.32 28.43 -11.03
C TRP A 89 5.57 27.97 -11.79
N ALA A 90 6.57 28.86 -11.92
CA ALA A 90 7.85 28.50 -12.52
C ALA A 90 8.66 27.54 -11.64
N ALA A 91 8.55 27.65 -10.31
CA ALA A 91 9.14 26.71 -9.36
C ALA A 91 8.48 25.32 -9.46
N LEU A 92 7.14 25.25 -9.57
CA LEU A 92 6.41 24.00 -9.83
C LEU A 92 6.81 23.39 -11.16
N ALA A 93 6.84 24.19 -12.22
CA ALA A 93 7.30 23.76 -13.54
C ALA A 93 8.76 23.24 -13.54
N ALA A 94 9.61 23.66 -12.60
CA ALA A 94 10.98 23.15 -12.47
C ALA A 94 11.04 21.70 -11.96
N LEU A 95 9.98 21.21 -11.33
CA LEU A 95 9.84 19.81 -10.93
C LEU A 95 9.54 18.89 -12.11
N HIS A 96 9.17 19.47 -13.26
CA HIS A 96 8.92 18.78 -14.52
C HIS A 96 9.94 19.22 -15.59
N PRO A 97 11.20 18.74 -15.53
CA PRO A 97 12.22 19.12 -16.52
C PRO A 97 11.78 18.78 -17.96
N ALA A 98 12.23 19.58 -18.93
CA ALA A 98 11.88 19.39 -20.32
C ALA A 98 12.36 18.00 -20.80
N GLY A 99 11.46 17.16 -21.32
CA GLY A 99 11.73 15.77 -21.68
C GLY A 99 11.52 14.75 -20.54
N VAL A 100 11.17 15.21 -19.34
CA VAL A 100 10.76 14.42 -18.17
C VAL A 100 9.29 14.74 -17.89
N GLY A 101 8.43 14.39 -18.86
CA GLY A 101 7.02 14.13 -18.57
C GLY A 101 6.93 12.76 -17.91
N ASP A 102 6.17 12.66 -16.81
CA ASP A 102 6.12 11.51 -15.91
C ASP A 102 7.50 11.07 -15.35
N PRO A 103 7.58 10.56 -14.11
CA PRO A 103 8.73 9.76 -13.71
C PRO A 103 8.93 8.63 -14.73
N ARG A 104 10.05 8.67 -15.47
CA ARG A 104 10.42 7.58 -16.36
C ARG A 104 10.80 6.36 -15.53
N PHE A 105 9.92 5.37 -15.47
CA PHE A 105 10.19 4.15 -14.73
C PHE A 105 11.11 3.22 -15.50
N SER A 106 12.20 2.83 -14.86
CA SER A 106 13.01 1.68 -15.27
C SER A 106 12.14 0.42 -15.28
N PRO A 107 12.46 -0.61 -16.10
CA PRO A 107 11.75 -1.88 -16.06
C PRO A 107 11.70 -2.45 -14.63
N ALA A 108 10.56 -3.03 -14.27
CA ALA A 108 10.40 -3.67 -12.97
C ALA A 108 11.14 -5.02 -12.94
N ASP A 109 11.94 -5.26 -11.89
CA ASP A 109 12.46 -6.61 -11.56
C ASP A 109 11.47 -7.39 -10.66
N TRP A 110 10.18 -7.22 -10.94
CA TRP A 110 9.12 -7.90 -10.20
C TRP A 110 8.81 -9.22 -10.86
N HIS A 111 8.50 -10.20 -10.03
CA HIS A 111 8.17 -11.55 -10.47
C HIS A 111 6.92 -12.04 -9.73
N HIS A 112 6.17 -12.91 -10.40
CA HIS A 112 4.95 -13.49 -9.85
C HIS A 112 5.25 -14.22 -8.53
N GLY A 113 4.55 -13.84 -7.47
CA GLY A 113 4.74 -14.43 -6.14
C GLY A 113 5.82 -13.76 -5.28
N ARG A 114 6.46 -12.67 -5.75
CA ARG A 114 7.34 -11.84 -4.90
C ARG A 114 6.56 -11.35 -3.69
N HIS A 115 7.21 -11.33 -2.54
CA HIS A 115 6.78 -10.74 -1.28
C HIS A 115 7.90 -9.87 -0.72
N ASP A 116 7.58 -8.62 -0.43
CA ASP A 116 8.47 -7.72 0.30
C ASP A 116 7.79 -7.40 1.63
N ILE A 117 8.49 -7.69 2.71
CA ILE A 117 7.99 -7.58 4.07
C ILE A 117 8.78 -6.48 4.76
N TYR A 118 8.11 -5.41 5.12
CA TYR A 118 8.69 -4.29 5.84
C TYR A 118 8.19 -4.28 7.28
N ARG A 119 9.08 -4.10 8.25
CA ARG A 119 8.72 -3.85 9.65
C ARG A 119 8.49 -2.36 9.85
N ILE A 120 7.50 -2.02 10.66
CA ILE A 120 7.19 -0.64 11.07
C ILE A 120 7.59 -0.51 12.52
N LEU A 121 8.59 0.32 12.77
CA LEU A 121 9.19 0.58 14.07
C LEU A 121 8.85 2.01 14.53
N VAL A 122 8.67 2.20 15.84
CA VAL A 122 8.42 3.51 16.44
C VAL A 122 9.36 3.74 17.64
N GLY A 123 9.57 5.01 18.00
CA GLY A 123 10.36 5.39 19.17
C GLY A 123 11.78 4.82 19.13
N GLN A 124 12.13 4.01 20.14
CA GLN A 124 13.47 3.37 20.26
C GLN A 124 13.61 2.05 19.48
N GLY A 125 12.77 1.81 18.47
CA GLY A 125 12.81 0.61 17.62
C GLY A 125 11.76 -0.45 17.98
N GLU A 126 10.71 -0.08 18.73
CA GLU A 126 9.62 -0.98 19.06
C GLU A 126 8.78 -1.29 17.82
N GLU A 127 8.48 -2.56 17.56
CA GLU A 127 7.66 -2.97 16.41
C GLU A 127 6.18 -2.59 16.63
N LEU A 128 5.69 -1.67 15.81
CA LEU A 128 4.28 -1.31 15.71
C LEU A 128 3.51 -2.25 14.78
N GLY A 129 4.17 -2.81 13.77
CA GLY A 129 3.50 -3.59 12.73
C GLY A 129 4.36 -3.89 11.50
N TYR A 130 3.71 -4.15 10.38
CA TYR A 130 4.38 -4.46 9.11
C TYR A 130 3.58 -4.04 7.88
N PHE A 131 4.28 -3.92 6.75
CA PHE A 131 3.73 -3.96 5.40
C PHE A 131 4.13 -5.28 4.73
N LEU A 132 3.20 -5.95 4.08
CA LEU A 132 3.46 -7.01 3.11
C LEU A 132 3.02 -6.51 1.75
N ILE A 133 3.95 -6.44 0.81
CA ILE A 133 3.67 -6.12 -0.60
C ILE A 133 3.80 -7.41 -1.40
N HIS A 134 2.76 -7.77 -2.14
CA HIS A 134 2.67 -8.99 -2.92
C HIS A 134 2.40 -8.70 -4.39
N TRP A 135 3.19 -9.30 -5.29
CA TRP A 135 3.05 -9.13 -6.73
C TRP A 135 2.46 -10.36 -7.41
N MET A 136 1.39 -10.15 -8.17
CA MET A 136 0.80 -11.16 -9.04
C MET A 136 0.76 -10.71 -10.49
N LEU A 137 1.08 -11.64 -11.39
CA LEU A 137 0.65 -11.49 -12.78
C LEU A 137 -0.89 -11.55 -12.77
N PRO A 138 -1.58 -10.55 -13.32
CA PRO A 138 -3.02 -10.59 -13.42
C PRO A 138 -3.47 -11.62 -14.48
N ASP A 139 -4.78 -11.78 -14.63
CA ASP A 139 -5.38 -12.58 -15.70
C ASP A 139 -4.80 -12.19 -17.08
N PRO A 140 -4.62 -13.13 -18.04
CA PRO A 140 -4.21 -12.81 -19.40
C PRO A 140 -4.93 -11.62 -20.06
N GLN A 141 -6.19 -11.34 -19.70
CA GLN A 141 -6.93 -10.19 -20.21
C GLN A 141 -6.41 -8.81 -19.72
N GLU A 142 -5.64 -8.80 -18.64
CA GLU A 142 -5.02 -7.61 -18.03
C GLU A 142 -3.49 -7.67 -18.12
N ALA A 143 -2.93 -8.35 -19.12
CA ALA A 143 -1.50 -8.65 -19.23
C ALA A 143 -0.57 -7.43 -19.21
N GLU A 144 -1.08 -6.22 -19.48
CA GLU A 144 -0.36 -4.95 -19.39
C GLU A 144 -0.24 -4.39 -17.97
N ASN A 145 -0.88 -5.03 -16.99
CA ASN A 145 -0.88 -4.63 -15.59
C ASN A 145 -0.12 -5.62 -14.69
N TRP A 146 0.28 -5.14 -13.51
CA TRP A 146 0.57 -5.93 -12.33
C TRP A 146 -0.60 -5.81 -11.37
N ARG A 147 -0.95 -6.90 -10.71
CA ARG A 147 -1.77 -6.83 -9.50
C ARG A 147 -0.84 -6.79 -8.29
N VAL A 148 -0.90 -5.71 -7.53
CA VAL A 148 -0.11 -5.51 -6.32
C VAL A 148 -1.05 -5.45 -5.12
N THR A 149 -0.87 -6.37 -4.18
CA THR A 149 -1.62 -6.39 -2.93
C THR A 149 -0.71 -5.88 -1.81
N THR A 150 -1.10 -4.79 -1.17
CA THR A 150 -0.44 -4.25 0.02
C THR A 150 -1.29 -4.56 1.25
N ILE A 151 -0.74 -5.33 2.17
CA ILE A 151 -1.37 -5.64 3.46
C ILE A 151 -0.60 -4.92 4.54
N THR A 152 -1.30 -4.06 5.28
CA THR A 152 -0.74 -3.31 6.39
C THR A 152 -1.33 -3.85 7.68
N SER A 153 -0.48 -4.24 8.63
CA SER A 153 -0.89 -4.57 9.98
C SER A 153 -0.29 -3.54 10.94
N LEU A 154 -1.15 -2.85 11.69
CA LEU A 154 -0.75 -1.84 12.67
C LEU A 154 -1.37 -2.12 14.02
N GLY A 155 -0.60 -1.93 15.09
CA GLY A 155 -1.11 -1.85 16.45
C GLY A 155 -0.43 -2.82 17.41
N TRP A 156 -0.65 -2.57 18.69
CA TRP A 156 -0.08 -3.37 19.77
C TRP A 156 -1.10 -4.35 20.33
N GLY A 157 -0.74 -5.63 20.37
CA GLY A 157 -1.46 -6.63 21.15
C GLY A 157 -2.78 -7.01 20.49
N SER A 158 -3.88 -6.95 21.24
CA SER A 158 -5.21 -7.33 20.76
C SER A 158 -5.87 -6.26 19.89
N SER A 159 -5.41 -5.01 19.91
CA SER A 159 -5.99 -3.90 19.12
C SER A 159 -5.38 -3.79 17.71
N ARG A 160 -5.04 -4.93 17.12
CA ARG A 160 -4.35 -4.98 15.82
C ARG A 160 -5.34 -4.72 14.69
N ARG A 161 -5.00 -3.78 13.82
CA ARG A 161 -5.78 -3.38 12.67
C ARG A 161 -5.07 -3.85 11.41
N ILE A 162 -5.83 -4.49 10.53
CA ILE A 162 -5.35 -4.95 9.24
C ILE A 162 -6.11 -4.20 8.18
N SER A 163 -5.37 -3.58 7.26
CA SER A 163 -5.93 -3.03 6.04
C SER A 163 -5.26 -3.69 4.84
N GLN A 164 -6.03 -3.82 3.78
CA GLN A 164 -5.57 -4.36 2.51
C GLN A 164 -5.90 -3.38 1.39
N THR A 165 -4.98 -3.21 0.47
CA THR A 165 -5.17 -2.47 -0.77
C THR A 165 -4.70 -3.34 -1.93
N ASP A 166 -5.61 -3.64 -2.86
CA ASP A 166 -5.33 -4.32 -4.12
C ASP A 166 -5.31 -3.27 -5.25
N SER A 167 -4.17 -3.12 -5.92
CA SER A 167 -3.99 -2.16 -7.01
C SER A 167 -3.66 -2.89 -8.32
N LEU A 168 -4.40 -2.57 -9.37
CA LEU A 168 -4.02 -2.91 -10.75
C LEU A 168 -3.22 -1.75 -11.31
N ILE A 169 -1.93 -1.95 -11.57
CA ILE A 169 -1.02 -0.90 -12.02
C ILE A 169 -0.41 -1.26 -13.37
N ASN A 170 -0.32 -0.28 -14.27
CA ASN A 170 0.32 -0.49 -15.56
C ASN A 170 1.81 -0.84 -15.39
N ARG A 171 2.30 -1.86 -16.10
CA ARG A 171 3.67 -2.36 -15.95
C ARG A 171 4.73 -1.36 -16.38
N GLU A 172 4.43 -0.46 -17.30
CA GLU A 172 5.40 0.50 -17.82
C GLU A 172 5.28 1.83 -17.07
N THR A 173 4.05 2.35 -16.95
CA THR A 173 3.80 3.70 -16.44
C THR A 173 3.53 3.77 -14.95
N MET A 174 3.30 2.64 -14.25
CA MET A 174 2.94 2.58 -12.82
C MET A 174 1.60 3.23 -12.46
N LEU A 175 0.84 3.70 -13.45
CA LEU A 175 -0.46 4.30 -13.23
C LEU A 175 -1.46 3.23 -12.79
N PRO A 176 -2.22 3.48 -11.71
CA PRO A 176 -3.28 2.58 -11.29
C PRO A 176 -4.47 2.71 -12.25
N SER A 177 -5.03 1.58 -12.69
CA SER A 177 -6.34 1.54 -13.37
C SER A 177 -7.48 1.33 -12.38
N ARG A 178 -7.21 0.57 -11.31
CA ARG A 178 -8.15 0.28 -10.23
C ARG A 178 -7.41 0.09 -8.91
N ILE A 179 -7.96 0.65 -7.84
CA ILE A 179 -7.53 0.41 -6.46
C ILE A 179 -8.74 -0.04 -5.66
N SER A 180 -8.68 -1.20 -5.03
CA SER A 180 -9.68 -1.68 -4.08
C SER A 180 -9.07 -1.71 -2.70
N SER A 181 -9.75 -1.14 -1.72
CA SER A 181 -9.23 -1.06 -0.35
C SER A 181 -10.26 -1.58 0.66
N HIS A 182 -9.78 -2.41 1.58
CA HIS A 182 -10.49 -2.84 2.77
C HIS A 182 -9.76 -2.27 3.97
N SER A 183 -10.36 -1.30 4.65
CA SER A 183 -9.74 -0.57 5.75
C SER A 183 -10.74 -0.23 6.86
N ILE A 184 -10.25 0.43 7.91
CA ILE A 184 -11.11 0.98 8.98
C ILE A 184 -12.12 2.02 8.46
N LEU A 185 -11.88 2.62 7.29
CA LEU A 185 -12.80 3.56 6.66
C LEU A 185 -13.92 2.85 5.86
N GLY A 186 -13.87 1.52 5.80
CA GLY A 186 -14.78 0.69 5.03
C GLY A 186 -14.13 0.12 3.77
N GLU A 187 -14.99 -0.41 2.89
CA GLU A 187 -14.63 -0.98 1.61
C GLU A 187 -14.92 0.01 0.48
N PHE A 188 -13.88 0.39 -0.26
CA PHE A 188 -13.99 1.34 -1.35
C PHE A 188 -13.21 0.88 -2.57
N GLU A 189 -13.63 1.40 -3.71
CA GLU A 189 -12.97 1.22 -5.00
C GLU A 189 -12.67 2.60 -5.58
N ILE A 190 -11.47 2.74 -6.12
CA ILE A 190 -11.05 3.92 -6.85
C ILE A 190 -10.76 3.48 -8.27
N LEU A 191 -11.46 4.11 -9.22
CA LEU A 191 -11.29 3.88 -10.64
C LEU A 191 -10.59 5.10 -11.25
N ALA A 192 -9.45 4.86 -11.90
CA ALA A 192 -8.89 5.90 -12.76
C ALA A 192 -9.79 5.99 -14.00
N THR A 193 -10.36 7.16 -14.21
CA THR A 193 -11.28 7.41 -15.33
C THR A 193 -10.50 7.86 -16.57
N ASP A 194 -9.58 8.81 -16.40
CA ASP A 194 -8.67 9.35 -17.43
C ASP A 194 -7.36 9.84 -16.77
N ALA A 195 -6.35 10.23 -17.57
CA ALA A 195 -5.09 10.74 -17.04
C ALA A 195 -5.33 11.97 -16.14
N GLY A 196 -5.14 11.80 -14.82
CA GLY A 196 -5.27 12.89 -13.82
C GLY A 196 -6.61 12.94 -13.07
N THR A 197 -7.58 12.08 -13.39
CA THR A 197 -8.86 11.98 -12.67
C THR A 197 -9.08 10.61 -12.06
N ALA A 198 -9.75 10.58 -10.90
CA ALA A 198 -10.10 9.34 -10.23
C ALA A 198 -11.47 9.46 -9.55
N GLU A 199 -12.27 8.41 -9.62
CA GLU A 199 -13.57 8.33 -8.97
C GLU A 199 -13.51 7.37 -7.79
N LEU A 200 -13.97 7.84 -6.64
CA LEU A 200 -14.23 7.02 -5.47
C LEU A 200 -15.66 6.47 -5.50
N ARG A 201 -15.78 5.17 -5.30
CA ARG A 201 -17.05 4.48 -5.11
C ARG A 201 -16.99 3.61 -3.86
N ARG A 202 -18.15 3.41 -3.21
CA ARG A 202 -18.27 2.34 -2.22
C ARG A 202 -18.24 1.00 -2.94
N ALA A 203 -17.52 0.03 -2.38
CA ALA A 203 -17.42 -1.30 -2.99
C ALA A 203 -18.83 -1.91 -3.22
N GLY A 204 -19.05 -2.41 -4.43
CA GLY A 204 -20.32 -3.01 -4.85
C GLY A 204 -21.42 -2.01 -5.22
N THR A 205 -21.10 -0.73 -5.38
CA THR A 205 -22.03 0.32 -5.83
C THR A 205 -21.47 1.06 -7.05
N GLU A 206 -22.34 1.57 -7.91
CA GLU A 206 -21.95 2.43 -9.05
C GLU A 206 -21.99 3.92 -8.71
N GLU A 207 -22.46 4.28 -7.51
CA GLU A 207 -22.59 5.67 -7.08
C GLU A 207 -21.21 6.28 -6.78
N VAL A 208 -20.86 7.34 -7.51
CA VAL A 208 -19.64 8.13 -7.28
C VAL A 208 -19.83 8.97 -6.03
N GLN A 209 -19.01 8.70 -5.02
CA GLN A 209 -19.02 9.46 -3.77
C GLN A 209 -18.17 10.72 -3.86
N THR A 210 -17.05 10.64 -4.56
CA THR A 210 -16.09 11.74 -4.68
C THR A 210 -15.32 11.58 -5.99
N GLN A 211 -15.05 12.70 -6.65
CA GLN A 211 -14.16 12.76 -7.80
C GLN A 211 -12.91 13.55 -7.40
N PHE A 212 -11.75 13.05 -7.80
CA PHE A 212 -10.46 13.69 -7.61
C PHE A 212 -9.95 14.15 -8.97
N ALA A 213 -9.39 15.35 -9.00
CA ALA A 213 -8.69 15.89 -10.16
C ALA A 213 -7.27 16.31 -9.74
N SER A 214 -6.33 16.13 -10.66
CA SER A 214 -4.94 16.52 -10.52
C SER A 214 -4.39 16.94 -11.87
N GLU A 215 -3.53 17.94 -11.84
CA GLU A 215 -2.86 18.49 -13.03
C GLU A 215 -1.79 17.54 -13.60
N THR A 216 -1.40 16.52 -12.83
CA THR A 216 -0.53 15.42 -13.28
C THR A 216 -1.22 14.08 -13.05
N PRO A 217 -0.76 12.99 -13.69
CA PRO A 217 -1.30 11.66 -13.41
C PRO A 217 -1.31 11.32 -11.91
N LEU A 218 -2.35 10.61 -11.48
CA LEU A 218 -2.56 10.23 -10.08
C LEU A 218 -2.06 8.80 -9.84
N TYR A 219 -0.96 8.69 -9.10
CA TYR A 219 -0.43 7.41 -8.63
C TYR A 219 -1.12 6.97 -7.33
N ASP A 220 -1.08 5.68 -7.01
CA ASP A 220 -1.52 5.19 -5.70
C ASP A 220 -0.53 5.62 -4.61
N PHE A 221 -0.99 6.18 -3.49
CA PHE A 221 -0.06 6.49 -2.38
C PHE A 221 0.63 5.24 -1.84
N ALA A 222 0.00 4.06 -1.83
CA ALA A 222 0.66 2.83 -1.43
C ALA A 222 1.79 2.42 -2.39
N SER A 223 1.79 2.95 -3.63
CA SER A 223 2.79 2.58 -4.63
C SER A 223 4.14 3.24 -4.48
N HIS A 224 4.26 4.30 -3.68
CA HIS A 224 5.54 5.01 -3.54
C HIS A 224 6.68 4.09 -3.06
N TYR A 225 6.38 3.09 -2.22
CA TYR A 225 7.37 2.11 -1.73
C TYR A 225 8.05 1.33 -2.86
N TYR A 226 7.30 0.98 -3.91
CA TYR A 226 7.82 0.20 -5.04
C TYR A 226 8.02 1.03 -6.32
N MET A 227 7.48 2.25 -6.40
CA MET A 227 7.85 3.23 -7.44
C MET A 227 9.30 3.67 -7.29
N LEU A 228 9.77 3.88 -6.06
CA LEU A 228 11.16 4.28 -5.77
C LEU A 228 12.19 3.32 -6.37
N GLU A 229 11.89 2.01 -6.42
CA GLU A 229 12.77 1.00 -7.02
C GLU A 229 12.94 1.19 -8.54
N ARG A 230 11.98 1.84 -9.18
CA ARG A 230 11.92 2.02 -10.62
C ARG A 230 12.35 3.41 -11.06
N LEU A 231 12.49 4.37 -10.16
CA LEU A 231 12.98 5.69 -10.53
C LEU A 231 14.46 5.62 -10.97
N PRO A 232 14.89 6.42 -11.95
CA PRO A 232 16.26 6.45 -12.42
C PRO A 232 17.10 7.31 -11.47
N LEU A 233 17.17 6.89 -10.20
CA LEU A 233 17.84 7.62 -9.14
C LEU A 233 19.33 7.81 -9.46
N ALA A 234 19.76 9.06 -9.31
CA ALA A 234 21.13 9.50 -9.52
C ALA A 234 21.42 10.72 -8.64
N GLU A 235 22.68 11.15 -8.57
CA GLU A 235 23.05 12.42 -7.94
C GLU A 235 22.21 13.57 -8.53
N ASP A 236 21.73 14.45 -7.67
CA ASP A 236 20.87 15.59 -8.00
C ASP A 236 19.56 15.28 -8.74
N TYR A 237 19.16 14.00 -8.85
CA TYR A 237 17.88 13.63 -9.45
C TYR A 237 16.71 14.26 -8.70
N ARG A 238 15.74 14.79 -9.45
CA ARG A 238 14.52 15.43 -8.93
C ARG A 238 13.32 14.99 -9.75
N ALA A 239 12.19 14.81 -9.09
CA ALA A 239 10.93 14.50 -9.74
C ALA A 239 9.75 15.13 -8.98
N GLY A 240 8.68 15.44 -9.71
CA GLY A 240 7.38 15.82 -9.17
C GLY A 240 6.26 15.01 -9.82
N PHE A 241 5.31 14.54 -9.03
CA PHE A 241 4.10 13.82 -9.48
C PHE A 241 3.03 13.85 -8.40
N SER A 242 1.80 13.44 -8.72
CA SER A 242 0.68 13.41 -7.77
C SER A 242 0.34 11.99 -7.33
N MET A 243 -0.03 11.82 -6.07
CA MET A 243 -0.48 10.56 -5.50
C MET A 243 -1.84 10.71 -4.83
N LEU A 244 -2.72 9.74 -4.99
CA LEU A 244 -3.97 9.68 -4.25
C LEU A 244 -3.74 8.95 -2.93
N ALA A 245 -3.80 9.70 -1.82
CA ALA A 245 -3.72 9.13 -0.48
C ALA A 245 -5.06 8.51 -0.11
N THR A 246 -5.24 7.23 -0.41
CA THR A 246 -6.46 6.45 -0.15
C THR A 246 -6.89 6.45 1.32
N MET A 247 -5.98 6.66 2.27
CA MET A 247 -6.32 6.79 3.69
C MET A 247 -6.89 8.18 4.04
N PHE A 248 -6.48 9.22 3.31
CA PHE A 248 -6.90 10.60 3.56
C PHE A 248 -7.94 11.12 2.55
N MET A 249 -8.24 10.32 1.52
CA MET A 249 -9.18 10.64 0.45
C MET A 249 -8.87 11.98 -0.22
N LEU A 250 -7.58 12.23 -0.51
CA LEU A 250 -7.13 13.46 -1.14
C LEU A 250 -5.89 13.23 -2.02
N PRO A 251 -5.72 14.03 -3.09
CA PRO A 251 -4.49 14.04 -3.87
C PRO A 251 -3.37 14.78 -3.12
N LEU A 252 -2.16 14.22 -3.21
CA LEU A 252 -0.92 14.75 -2.66
C LEU A 252 0.03 15.06 -3.81
N GLU A 253 0.54 16.29 -3.87
CA GLU A 253 1.69 16.64 -4.68
C GLU A 253 2.94 16.07 -4.01
N VAL A 254 3.74 15.31 -4.75
CA VAL A 254 4.98 14.71 -4.28
C VAL A 254 6.15 15.42 -4.91
N ARG A 255 7.09 15.85 -4.09
CA ARG A 255 8.40 16.39 -4.52
C ARG A 255 9.49 15.47 -4.05
N LEU A 256 10.27 14.94 -4.98
CA LEU A 256 11.35 14.02 -4.73
C LEU A 256 12.68 14.66 -5.09
N ARG A 257 13.69 14.47 -4.24
CA ARG A 257 15.09 14.77 -4.55
C ARG A 257 16.05 13.73 -3.99
N THR A 258 17.06 13.36 -4.76
CA THR A 258 18.19 12.57 -4.25
C THR A 258 19.17 13.50 -3.53
N GLU A 259 19.49 13.21 -2.27
CA GLU A 259 20.39 14.01 -1.42
C GLU A 259 21.84 13.50 -1.44
N GLY A 260 22.09 12.32 -2.03
CA GLY A 260 23.42 11.74 -2.21
C GLY A 260 23.44 10.23 -1.99
N ARG A 261 24.65 9.68 -1.87
CA ARG A 261 24.89 8.27 -1.54
C ARG A 261 25.18 8.09 -0.06
N GLU A 262 24.73 6.98 0.50
CA GLU A 262 25.01 6.57 1.88
C GLU A 262 25.15 5.04 1.95
N THR A 263 26.06 4.55 2.78
CA THR A 263 26.17 3.11 3.08
C THR A 263 25.40 2.81 4.36
N LEU A 264 24.39 1.95 4.27
CA LEU A 264 23.62 1.50 5.42
C LEU A 264 24.03 0.10 5.87
N ALA A 265 24.04 -0.12 7.18
CA ALA A 265 24.02 -1.46 7.74
C ALA A 265 22.59 -2.01 7.62
N TRP A 266 22.43 -3.13 6.92
CA TRP A 266 21.17 -3.84 6.78
C TRP A 266 21.39 -5.32 7.03
N ARG A 267 20.82 -5.82 8.14
CA ARG A 267 21.09 -7.16 8.67
C ARG A 267 22.58 -7.35 8.93
N ASP A 268 23.17 -8.39 8.34
CA ASP A 268 24.57 -8.78 8.43
C ASP A 268 25.43 -8.22 7.28
N ARG A 269 24.88 -7.33 6.45
CA ARG A 269 25.60 -6.72 5.31
C ARG A 269 25.57 -5.20 5.33
N SER A 270 26.54 -4.61 4.64
CA SER A 270 26.53 -3.18 4.28
C SER A 270 25.99 -3.02 2.86
N VAL A 271 25.16 -2.01 2.63
CA VAL A 271 24.47 -1.77 1.37
C VAL A 271 24.64 -0.32 0.97
N ASP A 272 25.14 -0.07 -0.25
CA ASP A 272 25.22 1.27 -0.82
C ASP A 272 23.85 1.70 -1.34
N THR A 273 23.42 2.88 -0.91
CA THR A 273 22.07 3.39 -1.15
C THR A 273 22.07 4.84 -1.63
N TRP A 274 21.07 5.20 -2.42
CA TRP A 274 20.64 6.57 -2.64
C TRP A 274 19.77 7.01 -1.46
N ARG A 275 20.16 8.13 -0.84
CA ARG A 275 19.33 8.81 0.17
C ARG A 275 18.39 9.78 -0.54
N VAL A 276 17.11 9.49 -0.54
CA VAL A 276 16.07 10.23 -1.27
C VAL A 276 15.15 10.92 -0.27
N ARG A 277 14.93 12.23 -0.43
CA ARG A 277 13.90 12.96 0.31
C ARG A 277 12.65 13.06 -0.52
N MET A 278 11.51 12.71 0.06
CA MET A 278 10.19 12.97 -0.50
C MET A 278 9.39 13.89 0.41
N GLU A 279 8.75 14.88 -0.17
CA GLU A 279 7.85 15.81 0.48
C GLU A 279 6.46 15.64 -0.13
N PHE A 280 5.44 15.50 0.70
CA PHE A 280 4.05 15.32 0.30
C PHE A 280 3.26 16.56 0.70
N GLN A 281 2.59 17.20 -0.26
CA GLN A 281 1.90 18.47 -0.07
C GLN A 281 0.45 18.39 -0.56
N HIS A 282 -0.43 19.17 0.06
CA HIS A 282 -1.80 19.36 -0.40
C HIS A 282 -2.16 20.84 -0.26
N GLY A 283 -2.66 21.48 -1.33
CA GLY A 283 -3.02 22.90 -1.31
C GLY A 283 -1.88 23.83 -0.87
N GLY A 284 -0.63 23.49 -1.20
CA GLY A 284 0.57 24.24 -0.79
C GLY A 284 1.01 24.02 0.67
N GLN A 285 0.30 23.21 1.45
CA GLN A 285 0.68 22.84 2.81
C GLN A 285 1.44 21.50 2.82
N GLN A 286 2.54 21.44 3.56
CA GLN A 286 3.28 20.20 3.75
C GLN A 286 2.50 19.27 4.71
N MET A 287 2.14 18.10 4.20
CA MET A 287 1.39 17.07 4.93
C MET A 287 2.32 16.05 5.57
N MET A 288 3.34 15.62 4.84
CA MET A 288 4.28 14.60 5.28
C MET A 288 5.64 14.80 4.61
N ASN A 289 6.70 14.33 5.26
CA ASN A 289 8.02 14.21 4.67
C ASN A 289 8.64 12.87 5.08
N GLY A 290 9.43 12.31 4.18
CA GLY A 290 10.16 11.09 4.45
C GLY A 290 11.54 11.11 3.82
N VAL A 291 12.46 10.38 4.44
CA VAL A 291 13.76 10.03 3.87
C VAL A 291 13.73 8.55 3.56
N TYR A 292 14.16 8.18 2.36
CA TYR A 292 14.11 6.82 1.83
C TYR A 292 15.52 6.43 1.39
N TRP A 293 15.90 5.19 1.65
CA TRP A 293 17.19 4.64 1.25
C TRP A 293 16.97 3.49 0.28
N VAL A 294 17.35 3.72 -0.97
CA VAL A 294 17.12 2.80 -2.09
C VAL A 294 18.47 2.28 -2.58
N GLU A 295 18.64 0.97 -2.80
CA GLU A 295 19.92 0.43 -3.30
C GLU A 295 20.40 1.16 -4.56
N THR A 296 21.70 1.43 -4.68
CA THR A 296 22.26 2.10 -5.87
C THR A 296 22.39 1.19 -7.08
N GLU A 297 22.40 -0.13 -6.85
CA GLU A 297 22.49 -1.15 -7.89
C GLU A 297 21.17 -1.91 -8.02
N PRO A 298 20.87 -2.45 -9.22
CA PRO A 298 19.72 -3.33 -9.42
C PRO A 298 19.69 -4.45 -8.36
N PRO A 299 18.52 -4.73 -7.77
CA PRO A 299 17.20 -4.30 -8.21
C PRO A 299 16.67 -2.99 -7.59
N ASN A 300 17.56 -2.12 -7.07
CA ASN A 300 17.20 -0.82 -6.47
C ASN A 300 16.17 -0.96 -5.34
N ARG A 301 16.32 -1.95 -4.44
CA ARG A 301 15.33 -2.19 -3.39
C ARG A 301 15.23 -1.01 -2.44
N LEU A 302 14.03 -0.71 -1.99
CA LEU A 302 13.86 0.17 -0.84
C LEU A 302 14.28 -0.58 0.43
N ILE A 303 15.35 -0.13 1.06
CA ILE A 303 15.91 -0.77 2.27
C ILE A 303 15.28 -0.22 3.54
N ARG A 304 15.07 1.10 3.58
CA ARG A 304 14.61 1.82 4.76
C ARG A 304 13.86 3.09 4.37
N SER A 305 12.90 3.49 5.19
CA SER A 305 12.23 4.78 5.15
C SER A 305 12.09 5.34 6.57
N ASP A 306 12.39 6.62 6.74
CA ASP A 306 12.19 7.39 7.96
C ASP A 306 11.16 8.47 7.68
N GLN A 307 9.99 8.35 8.32
CA GLN A 307 8.85 9.26 8.20
C GLN A 307 8.66 10.09 9.48
N GLY A 308 9.75 10.31 10.25
CA GLY A 308 9.78 11.11 11.46
C GLY A 308 9.34 10.36 12.71
N THR A 309 8.09 9.89 12.75
CA THR A 309 7.55 9.12 13.90
C THR A 309 7.62 7.61 13.70
N MET A 310 7.81 7.18 12.45
CA MET A 310 7.86 5.78 12.05
C MET A 310 9.12 5.53 11.23
N LEU A 311 9.77 4.41 11.53
CA LEU A 311 10.84 3.86 10.74
C LEU A 311 10.35 2.56 10.08
N ILE A 312 10.52 2.45 8.78
CA ILE A 312 10.06 1.32 7.99
C ILE A 312 11.28 0.65 7.39
N GLU A 313 11.50 -0.63 7.66
CA GLU A 313 12.71 -1.35 7.25
C GLU A 313 12.36 -2.66 6.53
N LEU A 314 13.01 -2.92 5.40
CA LEU A 314 12.84 -4.17 4.66
C LEU A 314 13.36 -5.35 5.50
N ALA A 315 12.46 -6.14 6.06
CA ALA A 315 12.77 -7.24 6.96
C ALA A 315 12.93 -8.58 6.25
N GLU A 316 12.25 -8.79 5.13
CA GLU A 316 12.35 -10.01 4.32
C GLU A 316 11.93 -9.73 2.87
N GLN A 317 12.61 -10.37 1.92
CA GLN A 317 12.12 -10.54 0.56
C GLN A 317 12.11 -12.03 0.25
N ARG A 318 11.00 -12.54 -0.27
CA ARG A 318 10.85 -13.95 -0.67
C ARG A 318 9.95 -14.09 -1.87
N THR A 319 9.99 -15.26 -2.49
CA THR A 319 9.07 -15.62 -3.58
C THR A 319 8.30 -16.87 -3.17
N LEU A 320 6.97 -16.77 -3.12
CA LEU A 320 6.11 -17.93 -2.89
C LEU A 320 5.47 -18.39 -4.19
N PRO A 321 5.27 -19.70 -4.39
CA PRO A 321 4.56 -20.20 -5.56
C PRO A 321 3.08 -19.80 -5.49
N PRO A 322 2.57 -18.99 -6.42
CA PRO A 322 1.27 -18.32 -6.28
C PRO A 322 0.06 -19.27 -6.35
N HIS A 323 0.23 -20.44 -6.97
CA HIS A 323 -0.82 -21.45 -7.14
C HIS A 323 -0.48 -22.79 -6.50
N ARG A 324 0.55 -22.84 -5.65
CA ARG A 324 0.91 -24.07 -4.93
C ARG A 324 0.94 -23.78 -3.44
N PRO A 325 0.66 -24.80 -2.61
CA PRO A 325 0.89 -24.68 -1.19
C PRO A 325 2.35 -24.33 -0.89
N SER A 326 2.56 -23.58 0.19
CA SER A 326 3.90 -23.22 0.69
C SER A 326 4.16 -23.86 2.05
N GLN A 327 5.43 -24.07 2.39
CA GLN A 327 5.82 -24.60 3.70
C GLN A 327 6.21 -23.45 4.61
N LEU A 328 5.56 -23.36 5.76
CA LEU A 328 5.98 -22.52 6.87
C LEU A 328 6.68 -23.43 7.89
N THR A 329 7.97 -23.24 8.09
CA THR A 329 8.73 -23.89 9.16
C THR A 329 9.01 -22.90 10.29
N PHE A 330 9.01 -23.39 11.52
CA PHE A 330 9.18 -22.59 12.73
C PHE A 330 9.83 -23.43 13.83
N HIS A 331 10.18 -22.80 14.94
CA HIS A 331 10.91 -23.40 16.05
C HIS A 331 12.23 -24.02 15.57
N GLN A 332 13.10 -23.16 15.01
CA GLN A 332 14.38 -23.54 14.42
C GLN A 332 14.24 -24.60 13.30
N GLY A 333 13.13 -24.53 12.57
CA GLY A 333 12.83 -25.43 11.47
C GLY A 333 12.35 -26.81 11.89
N ARG A 334 12.14 -27.09 13.19
CA ARG A 334 11.73 -28.42 13.68
C ARG A 334 10.25 -28.71 13.47
N LEU A 335 9.42 -27.67 13.37
CA LEU A 335 7.97 -27.78 13.22
C LEU A 335 7.53 -27.08 11.94
N GLY A 336 6.40 -27.48 11.37
CA GLY A 336 5.89 -26.82 10.19
C GLY A 336 4.40 -27.02 9.90
N PHE A 337 3.92 -26.17 9.00
CA PHE A 337 2.62 -26.25 8.34
C PHE A 337 2.78 -26.17 6.83
N THR A 338 1.89 -26.84 6.11
CA THR A 338 1.57 -26.53 4.72
C THR A 338 0.50 -25.45 4.69
N LEU A 339 0.84 -24.27 4.18
CA LEU A 339 -0.12 -23.21 3.92
C LEU A 339 -0.74 -23.40 2.54
N PRO A 340 -2.08 -23.30 2.40
CA PRO A 340 -2.73 -23.33 1.09
C PRO A 340 -2.20 -22.24 0.16
N ALA A 341 -2.33 -22.45 -1.15
CA ALA A 341 -2.06 -21.40 -2.12
C ALA A 341 -2.85 -20.12 -1.78
N GLY A 342 -2.29 -18.95 -2.09
CA GLY A 342 -2.92 -17.68 -1.74
C GLY A 342 -2.74 -17.26 -0.27
N HIS A 343 -1.85 -17.89 0.48
CA HIS A 343 -1.49 -17.46 1.83
C HIS A 343 -0.01 -17.07 1.90
N ALA A 344 0.27 -16.06 2.71
CA ALA A 344 1.60 -15.63 3.09
C ALA A 344 1.73 -15.70 4.62
N TRP A 345 2.96 -15.56 5.10
CA TRP A 345 3.21 -15.31 6.52
C TRP A 345 4.09 -14.09 6.69
N VAL A 346 4.19 -13.59 7.92
CA VAL A 346 5.13 -12.55 8.34
C VAL A 346 5.60 -12.91 9.75
N ARG A 347 6.92 -12.96 9.97
CA ARG A 347 7.46 -13.11 11.32
C ARG A 347 7.29 -11.82 12.08
N ARG A 348 6.91 -11.91 13.35
CA ARG A 348 6.74 -10.75 14.23
C ARG A 348 7.45 -10.96 15.56
N GLU A 349 7.55 -9.87 16.32
CA GLU A 349 7.98 -9.97 17.70
C GLU A 349 7.01 -10.83 18.52
N PRO A 350 7.52 -11.85 19.24
CA PRO A 350 6.71 -12.69 20.09
C PRO A 350 6.29 -11.93 21.35
N ARG A 351 5.29 -12.44 22.07
CA ARG A 351 4.75 -11.79 23.28
C ARG A 351 4.43 -12.82 24.36
N GLY A 352 4.54 -12.41 25.62
CA GLY A 352 4.24 -13.27 26.76
C GLY A 352 5.20 -14.44 26.83
N ARG A 353 4.65 -15.67 26.91
CA ARG A 353 5.42 -16.92 27.03
C ARG A 353 5.94 -17.49 25.72
N PHE A 354 5.78 -16.78 24.62
CA PHE A 354 6.19 -17.26 23.30
C PHE A 354 7.57 -16.68 22.93
N ASP A 355 8.37 -17.49 22.24
CA ASP A 355 9.72 -17.14 21.77
C ASP A 355 9.74 -16.82 20.28
N GLU A 356 8.70 -17.22 19.55
CA GLU A 356 8.55 -17.01 18.13
C GLU A 356 7.07 -16.89 17.76
N ALA A 357 6.76 -15.97 16.84
CA ALA A 357 5.40 -15.75 16.37
C ALA A 357 5.37 -15.36 14.90
N HIS A 358 4.32 -15.81 14.22
CA HIS A 358 4.03 -15.51 12.84
C HIS A 358 2.58 -15.08 12.69
N ASP A 359 2.36 -14.12 11.82
CA ASP A 359 1.04 -13.84 11.27
C ASP A 359 0.93 -14.54 9.93
N ILE A 360 -0.18 -15.22 9.69
CA ILE A 360 -0.50 -15.94 8.45
C ILE A 360 -1.72 -15.24 7.87
N ILE A 361 -1.60 -14.85 6.61
CA ILE A 361 -2.50 -13.89 5.98
C ILE A 361 -2.97 -14.49 4.68
N SER A 362 -4.28 -14.53 4.45
CA SER A 362 -4.78 -14.79 3.11
C SER A 362 -4.54 -13.55 2.24
N LEU A 363 -4.05 -13.75 1.02
CA LEU A 363 -3.74 -12.65 0.09
C LEU A 363 -4.99 -11.93 -0.43
N ASP A 364 -6.18 -12.42 -0.08
CA ASP A 364 -7.45 -11.72 -0.28
C ASP A 364 -7.96 -10.97 0.97
N GLY A 365 -7.19 -10.96 2.05
CA GLY A 365 -7.39 -10.10 3.24
C GLY A 365 -8.49 -10.52 4.19
N ARG A 366 -9.16 -11.65 3.92
CA ARG A 366 -10.36 -12.06 4.65
C ARG A 366 -10.10 -12.98 5.83
N VAL A 367 -8.95 -13.66 5.82
CA VAL A 367 -8.57 -14.63 6.85
C VAL A 367 -7.22 -14.24 7.40
N PHE A 368 -7.18 -14.10 8.72
CA PHE A 368 -5.98 -13.84 9.47
C PHE A 368 -5.78 -14.94 10.49
N ALA A 369 -4.57 -15.44 10.59
CA ALA A 369 -4.18 -16.36 11.64
C ALA A 369 -2.89 -15.91 12.32
N THR A 370 -2.76 -16.25 13.59
CA THR A 370 -1.56 -16.08 14.37
C THR A 370 -1.08 -17.45 14.80
N LEU A 371 0.20 -17.71 14.53
CA LEU A 371 0.97 -18.82 15.07
C LEU A 371 1.93 -18.28 16.13
N ALA A 372 2.02 -18.93 17.28
CA ALA A 372 3.03 -18.64 18.28
C ALA A 372 3.56 -19.94 18.89
N VAL A 373 4.86 -19.98 19.16
CA VAL A 373 5.52 -21.13 19.81
C VAL A 373 6.39 -20.64 20.95
N GLY A 374 6.37 -21.38 22.05
CA GLY A 374 7.11 -21.03 23.26
C GLY A 374 7.41 -22.25 24.12
N MET A 375 8.34 -22.07 25.04
CA MET A 375 8.70 -23.05 26.06
C MET A 375 8.09 -22.69 27.41
N MET A 376 7.43 -23.65 28.05
CA MET A 376 6.95 -23.52 29.43
C MET A 376 8.12 -23.53 30.39
N ASP A 377 8.01 -22.78 31.49
CA ASP A 377 9.04 -22.75 32.53
C ASP A 377 9.27 -24.13 33.16
N GLU A 378 10.48 -24.38 33.68
CA GLU A 378 10.82 -25.67 34.32
C GLU A 378 9.95 -25.96 35.55
N GLN A 379 9.46 -24.89 36.18
CA GLN A 379 8.64 -24.94 37.38
C GLN A 379 7.14 -24.93 37.05
N GLU A 380 6.75 -24.61 35.82
CA GLU A 380 5.38 -24.69 35.33
C GLU A 380 5.03 -26.13 35.01
N ASN A 381 4.49 -26.85 36.00
CA ASN A 381 3.93 -28.19 35.80
C ASN A 381 2.45 -28.12 35.38
N SER A 382 2.14 -27.22 34.44
CA SER A 382 0.77 -26.97 33.98
C SER A 382 0.37 -28.06 32.98
N SER A 383 -0.77 -28.70 33.22
CA SER A 383 -1.35 -29.63 32.26
C SER A 383 -1.77 -28.87 30.98
N PRO A 384 -1.85 -29.53 29.81
CA PRO A 384 -2.37 -28.90 28.59
C PRO A 384 -3.71 -28.20 28.81
N GLY A 385 -4.61 -28.80 29.60
CA GLY A 385 -5.88 -28.20 29.95
C GLY A 385 -5.76 -26.92 30.79
N ALA A 386 -4.83 -26.87 31.75
CA ALA A 386 -4.61 -25.70 32.59
C ALA A 386 -4.13 -24.49 31.77
N ILE A 387 -3.22 -24.71 30.81
CA ILE A 387 -2.74 -23.67 29.88
C ILE A 387 -3.90 -23.04 29.11
N VAL A 388 -4.81 -23.88 28.62
CA VAL A 388 -5.99 -23.43 27.88
C VAL A 388 -6.96 -22.66 28.78
N ASP A 389 -7.14 -23.12 30.01
CA ASP A 389 -8.04 -22.46 30.97
C ASP A 389 -7.48 -21.10 31.43
N GLU A 390 -6.15 -20.96 31.57
CA GLU A 390 -5.48 -19.67 31.79
C GLU A 390 -5.72 -18.68 30.64
N ASP A 391 -5.54 -19.12 29.40
CA ASP A 391 -5.74 -18.26 28.23
C ASP A 391 -7.22 -17.86 28.05
N LEU A 392 -8.17 -18.77 28.31
CA LEU A 392 -9.60 -18.46 28.28
C LEU A 392 -9.96 -17.31 29.24
N VAL A 393 -9.37 -17.28 30.44
CA VAL A 393 -9.58 -16.17 31.38
C VAL A 393 -9.08 -14.83 30.81
N VAL A 394 -7.97 -14.85 30.06
CA VAL A 394 -7.46 -13.66 29.37
C VAL A 394 -8.41 -13.23 28.26
N LEU A 395 -8.90 -14.17 27.45
CA LEU A 395 -9.84 -13.89 26.36
C LEU A 395 -11.16 -13.31 26.86
N GLU A 396 -11.76 -13.90 27.91
CA GLU A 396 -13.00 -13.41 28.53
C GLU A 396 -12.86 -11.99 29.09
N ARG A 397 -11.65 -11.59 29.50
CA ARG A 397 -11.37 -10.24 30.00
C ARG A 397 -11.03 -9.23 28.90
N SER A 398 -10.41 -9.68 27.82
CA SER A 398 -9.84 -8.80 26.78
C SER A 398 -10.74 -8.65 25.56
N LEU A 399 -11.61 -9.62 25.27
CA LEU A 399 -12.49 -9.63 24.12
C LEU A 399 -13.94 -9.35 24.54
N ARG A 400 -14.56 -8.36 23.89
CA ARG A 400 -15.94 -7.97 24.17
C ARG A 400 -16.90 -9.10 23.80
N ASN A 401 -17.79 -9.46 24.73
CA ASN A 401 -18.83 -10.48 24.53
C ASN A 401 -18.28 -11.86 24.12
N TYR A 402 -17.06 -12.20 24.55
CA TYR A 402 -16.47 -13.50 24.22
C TYR A 402 -17.31 -14.65 24.77
N THR A 403 -17.71 -15.54 23.88
CA THR A 403 -18.51 -16.72 24.18
C THR A 403 -17.86 -17.95 23.55
N LYS A 404 -17.39 -18.87 24.39
CA LYS A 404 -16.94 -20.20 23.95
C LYS A 404 -18.14 -21.02 23.47
N ARG A 405 -18.01 -21.70 22.33
CA ARG A 405 -19.07 -22.60 21.85
C ARG A 405 -19.13 -23.88 22.72
N PRO A 406 -20.32 -24.34 23.17
CA PRO A 406 -20.48 -25.40 24.17
C PRO A 406 -19.70 -26.69 23.89
N ASP A 407 -19.63 -27.11 22.62
CA ASP A 407 -19.00 -28.38 22.22
C ASP A 407 -17.65 -28.20 21.51
N SER A 408 -17.04 -27.02 21.64
CA SER A 408 -15.83 -26.71 20.87
C SER A 408 -14.53 -27.18 21.51
N ARG A 409 -14.53 -27.45 22.83
CA ARG A 409 -13.34 -27.98 23.51
C ARG A 409 -13.18 -29.46 23.20
N ARG A 410 -12.24 -29.77 22.33
CA ARG A 410 -11.90 -31.15 21.98
C ARG A 410 -10.42 -31.38 22.25
N GLU A 411 -10.13 -32.39 23.07
CA GLU A 411 -8.76 -32.86 23.30
C GLU A 411 -8.49 -34.11 22.45
N VAL A 412 -7.40 -34.10 21.71
CA VAL A 412 -7.00 -35.16 20.79
C VAL A 412 -5.50 -35.44 20.96
N ARG A 413 -5.14 -36.73 21.05
CA ARG A 413 -3.72 -37.13 21.02
C ARG A 413 -3.25 -37.24 19.57
N GLN A 414 -2.17 -36.53 19.22
CA GLN A 414 -1.55 -36.53 17.89
C GLN A 414 -0.06 -36.85 18.05
N GLY A 415 0.29 -38.14 18.05
CA GLY A 415 1.65 -38.59 18.37
C GLY A 415 2.03 -38.21 19.80
N ARG A 416 3.14 -37.46 19.96
CA ARG A 416 3.56 -36.92 21.26
C ARG A 416 2.79 -35.67 21.72
N TRP A 417 2.03 -35.06 20.82
CA TRP A 417 1.29 -33.83 21.08
C TRP A 417 -0.08 -34.11 21.67
N THR A 418 -0.44 -33.35 22.70
CA THR A 418 -1.84 -33.18 23.09
C THR A 418 -2.36 -31.94 22.38
N ARG A 419 -3.30 -32.14 21.45
CA ARG A 419 -4.01 -31.09 20.71
C ARG A 419 -5.28 -30.72 21.46
N ILE A 420 -5.50 -29.44 21.73
CA ILE A 420 -6.77 -28.93 22.30
C ILE A 420 -7.35 -27.89 21.35
N ASP A 421 -8.51 -28.20 20.77
CA ASP A 421 -9.27 -27.30 19.90
C ASP A 421 -10.25 -26.45 20.72
N LEU A 422 -10.51 -25.23 20.27
CA LEU A 422 -11.52 -24.33 20.78
C LEU A 422 -12.16 -23.51 19.64
N ARG A 423 -13.42 -23.10 19.85
CA ARG A 423 -14.14 -22.15 19.00
C ARG A 423 -14.79 -21.10 19.87
N GLY A 424 -14.58 -19.84 19.52
CA GLY A 424 -15.13 -18.70 20.21
C GLY A 424 -15.84 -17.75 19.25
N ASP A 425 -16.78 -17.01 19.79
CA ASP A 425 -17.44 -15.89 19.14
C ASP A 425 -17.26 -14.65 20.01
N TYR A 426 -16.98 -13.50 19.41
CA TYR A 426 -16.83 -12.23 20.13
C TYR A 426 -17.20 -11.05 19.24
N GLU A 427 -17.10 -9.85 19.77
CA GLU A 427 -17.31 -8.60 19.05
C GLU A 427 -16.03 -7.76 19.05
N ASP A 428 -15.68 -7.23 17.89
CA ASP A 428 -14.50 -6.38 17.68
C ASP A 428 -14.91 -5.14 16.88
N ASP A 429 -14.81 -3.96 17.49
CA ASP A 429 -15.28 -2.68 16.91
C ASP A 429 -16.71 -2.76 16.32
N GLY A 430 -17.62 -3.48 16.99
CA GLY A 430 -19.01 -3.66 16.55
C GLY A 430 -19.19 -4.74 15.48
N VAL A 431 -18.12 -5.37 15.01
CA VAL A 431 -18.15 -6.46 14.02
C VAL A 431 -18.18 -7.81 14.74
N PRO A 432 -19.20 -8.67 14.48
CA PRO A 432 -19.21 -10.02 15.00
C PRO A 432 -18.07 -10.86 14.40
N ARG A 433 -17.20 -11.37 15.26
CA ARG A 433 -16.08 -12.24 14.90
C ARG A 433 -16.32 -13.68 15.35
N THR A 434 -15.64 -14.59 14.68
CA THR A 434 -15.46 -15.98 15.11
C THR A 434 -13.98 -16.30 15.12
N GLU A 435 -13.54 -17.03 16.13
CA GLU A 435 -12.19 -17.59 16.20
C GLU A 435 -12.18 -19.11 16.20
N ALA A 436 -11.19 -19.67 15.52
CA ALA A 436 -10.79 -21.06 15.62
C ALA A 436 -9.39 -21.13 16.22
N ARG A 437 -9.27 -21.80 17.36
CA ARG A 437 -8.04 -21.85 18.15
C ARG A 437 -7.64 -23.28 18.39
N VAL A 438 -6.35 -23.54 18.39
CA VAL A 438 -5.77 -24.83 18.75
C VAL A 438 -4.47 -24.65 19.51
N TYR A 439 -4.27 -25.55 20.47
CA TYR A 439 -3.02 -25.71 21.20
C TYR A 439 -2.42 -27.06 20.86
N TRP A 440 -1.11 -27.13 20.63
CA TRP A 440 -0.36 -28.38 20.72
C TRP A 440 0.65 -28.26 21.86
N VAL A 441 0.57 -29.21 22.79
CA VAL A 441 1.43 -29.25 23.98
C VAL A 441 2.17 -30.58 24.04
N ALA A 442 3.50 -30.53 24.10
CA ALA A 442 4.38 -31.68 24.30
C ALA A 442 5.73 -31.23 24.85
N ASP A 443 6.35 -32.01 25.74
CA ASP A 443 7.75 -31.82 26.18
C ASP A 443 8.11 -30.36 26.54
N ARG A 444 7.19 -29.68 27.23
CA ARG A 444 7.26 -28.26 27.60
C ARG A 444 7.14 -27.25 26.47
N THR A 445 7.00 -27.68 25.22
CA THR A 445 6.66 -26.82 24.09
C THR A 445 5.15 -26.61 24.01
N VAL A 446 4.74 -25.36 23.81
CA VAL A 446 3.37 -24.96 23.50
C VAL A 446 3.37 -24.28 22.14
N VAL A 447 2.57 -24.81 21.22
CA VAL A 447 2.25 -24.17 19.94
C VAL A 447 0.80 -23.70 20.01
N LEU A 448 0.59 -22.41 19.82
CA LEU A 448 -0.71 -21.78 19.70
C LEU A 448 -0.95 -21.41 18.23
N PHE A 449 -2.08 -21.81 17.67
CA PHE A 449 -2.55 -21.32 16.39
C PHE A 449 -4.00 -20.82 16.52
N VAL A 450 -4.22 -19.57 16.12
CA VAL A 450 -5.52 -18.89 16.20
C VAL A 450 -5.84 -18.34 14.84
N MET A 451 -7.00 -18.67 14.29
CA MET A 451 -7.53 -18.06 13.07
C MET A 451 -8.78 -17.28 13.41
N VAL A 452 -8.86 -16.05 12.91
CA VAL A 452 -9.95 -15.12 13.15
C VAL A 452 -10.52 -14.66 11.82
N GLY A 453 -11.83 -14.44 11.80
CA GLY A 453 -12.47 -13.67 10.74
C GLY A 453 -13.87 -13.24 11.11
N GLU A 454 -14.55 -12.57 10.19
CA GLU A 454 -15.95 -12.21 10.39
C GLU A 454 -16.83 -13.47 10.54
N ARG A 455 -17.84 -13.40 11.40
CA ARG A 455 -18.74 -14.53 11.63
C ARG A 455 -19.44 -15.00 10.35
N LYS A 456 -19.75 -14.09 9.42
CA LYS A 456 -20.33 -14.40 8.11
C LYS A 456 -19.41 -15.27 7.23
N ALA A 457 -18.10 -15.23 7.47
CA ALA A 457 -17.10 -16.03 6.77
C ALA A 457 -16.77 -17.37 7.49
N GLY A 458 -17.53 -17.73 8.54
CA GLY A 458 -17.23 -18.87 9.42
C GLY A 458 -16.96 -20.20 8.73
N ASN A 459 -17.70 -20.55 7.66
CA ASN A 459 -17.46 -21.80 6.92
C ASN A 459 -16.07 -21.81 6.27
N ARG A 460 -15.70 -20.73 5.59
CA ARG A 460 -14.40 -20.58 4.94
C ARG A 460 -13.26 -20.60 5.95
N ILE A 461 -13.44 -19.97 7.10
CA ILE A 461 -12.48 -20.00 8.21
C ILE A 461 -12.27 -21.45 8.65
N ASN A 462 -13.34 -22.20 8.91
CA ASN A 462 -13.23 -23.60 9.35
C ASN A 462 -12.53 -24.49 8.31
N GLU A 463 -12.89 -24.38 7.02
CA GLU A 463 -12.25 -25.16 5.96
C GLU A 463 -10.74 -24.87 5.85
N THR A 464 -10.37 -23.58 5.85
CA THR A 464 -8.97 -23.15 5.78
C THR A 464 -8.19 -23.57 7.02
N PHE A 465 -8.80 -23.41 8.19
CA PHE A 465 -8.25 -23.83 9.47
C PHE A 465 -7.96 -25.33 9.47
N GLU A 466 -8.96 -26.19 9.22
CA GLU A 466 -8.76 -27.64 9.22
C GLU A 466 -7.74 -28.10 8.17
N SER A 467 -7.67 -27.46 7.01
CA SER A 467 -6.66 -27.74 5.99
C SER A 467 -5.24 -27.47 6.50
N ILE A 468 -5.00 -26.34 7.17
CA ILE A 468 -3.69 -26.02 7.77
C ILE A 468 -3.41 -26.98 8.93
N LEU A 469 -4.37 -27.22 9.81
CA LEU A 469 -4.20 -28.11 10.96
C LEU A 469 -3.81 -29.53 10.58
N GLY A 470 -4.40 -30.07 9.52
CA GLY A 470 -4.09 -31.41 9.03
C GLY A 470 -2.64 -31.58 8.57
N SER A 471 -1.93 -30.47 8.32
CA SER A 471 -0.53 -30.50 7.86
C SER A 471 0.49 -30.35 8.98
N PHE A 472 0.07 -30.01 10.21
CA PHE A 472 0.96 -29.82 11.36
C PHE A 472 1.80 -31.08 11.63
N GLY A 473 3.11 -30.90 11.76
CA GLY A 473 4.01 -31.97 12.12
C GLY A 473 5.44 -31.50 12.34
N GLU A 474 6.32 -32.46 12.64
CA GLU A 474 7.76 -32.27 12.69
C GLU A 474 8.32 -32.20 11.26
N ALA A 475 9.25 -31.27 11.02
CA ALA A 475 9.78 -31.02 9.69
C ALA A 475 10.68 -32.16 9.18
N ASP A 476 11.24 -32.98 10.09
CA ASP A 476 12.24 -34.02 9.80
C ASP A 476 11.70 -35.39 9.36
N GLU A 477 10.45 -35.49 8.89
CA GLU A 477 9.94 -36.71 8.22
C GLU A 477 9.51 -36.49 6.77
N ARG A 478 9.73 -35.31 6.19
CA ARG A 478 9.40 -35.02 4.77
C ARG A 478 10.62 -34.47 4.06
N GLY A 479 11.64 -35.33 3.94
CA GLY A 479 12.80 -35.09 3.10
C GLY A 479 12.38 -34.82 1.66
N GLU A 480 13.11 -33.87 1.08
CA GLU A 480 13.27 -33.67 -0.36
C GLU A 480 13.24 -35.01 -1.12
N GLY A 481 12.31 -35.11 -2.06
CA GLY A 481 12.22 -36.16 -3.07
C GLY A 481 11.89 -35.53 -4.41
#